data_AF-A0A6B3EJU7-F1
#
_entry.id   AF-A0A6B3EJU7-F1
#
_cell.length_a   1.000
_cell.length_b   1.000
_cell.length_c   1.000
_cell.angle_alpha   90.00
_cell.angle_beta   90.00
_cell.angle_gamma   90.00
#
_symmetry.space_group_name_H-M   'P 1'
#
loop_
_entity.id
_entity.type
_entity.pdbx_description
1 polymer ?
#
loop_
_entity_poly.entity_id
_entity_poly.type
_entity_poly.pdbx_seq_one_letter_code
_entity_poly.pdbx_strand_id
1 'polypeptide(L)' 'ADGQIRTCLFATEETDLRALLRSGADDEAVAERWRAAMWGKKAGSGLDDPSFLQPTRPMSAIGG' A
#
# COMPACT_ATOMS: atom_id res chain seq x y z
N ALA A 1 -10.29 8.45 0.28
CA ALA A 1 -9.49 7.21 0.28
C ALA A 1 -10.32 5.93 0.24
N ASP A 2 -9.85 4.93 -0.53
CA ASP A 2 -10.37 3.56 -0.60
C ASP A 2 -9.99 2.70 0.62
N GLY A 3 -9.02 3.15 1.42
CA GLY A 3 -8.60 2.53 2.68
C GLY A 3 -7.60 1.38 2.51
N GLN A 4 -6.86 1.39 1.41
CA GLN A 4 -5.77 0.46 1.11
C GLN A 4 -4.43 1.06 1.55
N ILE A 5 -3.50 0.22 2.02
CA ILE A 5 -2.11 0.62 2.22
C ILE A 5 -1.33 0.36 0.94
N ARG A 6 -0.66 1.39 0.43
CA ARG A 6 0.46 1.28 -0.51
C ARG A 6 1.73 1.79 0.14
N THR A 7 2.82 1.04 -0.01
CA THR A 7 4.11 1.36 0.62
C THR A 7 4.98 2.31 -0.21
N CYS A 8 4.59 2.57 -1.45
CA CYS A 8 5.23 3.51 -2.37
C CYS A 8 4.15 4.16 -3.25
N LEU A 9 4.37 5.42 -3.66
CA LEU A 9 3.50 6.13 -4.60
C LEU A 9 3.35 5.39 -5.95
N PHE A 10 4.33 4.56 -6.29
CA PHE A 10 4.40 3.79 -7.54
C PHE A 10 4.16 2.29 -7.34
N ALA A 11 3.83 1.85 -6.12
CA ALA A 11 3.48 0.45 -5.88
C ALA A 11 2.19 0.09 -6.62
N THR A 12 2.14 -1.13 -7.16
CA THR A 12 0.95 -1.75 -7.77
C THR A 12 0.22 -2.68 -6.81
N GLU A 13 0.89 -3.07 -5.71
CA GLU A 13 0.34 -3.94 -4.68
C GLU A 13 -0.36 -3.09 -3.60
N GLU A 14 -1.48 -3.60 -3.11
CA GLU A 14 -2.34 -2.94 -2.12
C GLU A 14 -2.68 -3.91 -1.00
N THR A 15 -2.64 -3.42 0.24
CA THR A 15 -3.06 -4.17 1.42
C THR A 15 -4.35 -3.59 1.97
N ASP A 16 -5.42 -4.38 2.00
CA ASP A 16 -6.73 -3.94 2.49
C ASP A 16 -6.77 -3.84 4.02
N LEU A 17 -6.57 -2.62 4.51
CA LEU A 17 -6.69 -2.30 5.93
C LEU A 17 -8.13 -1.98 6.32
N ARG A 18 -8.92 -1.44 5.39
CA ARG A 18 -10.31 -1.04 5.64
C ARG A 18 -11.19 -2.24 5.99
N ALA A 19 -11.05 -3.34 5.26
CA ALA A 19 -11.79 -4.57 5.58
C ALA A 19 -11.45 -5.06 6.99
N LEU A 20 -10.16 -5.02 7.36
CA LEU A 20 -9.69 -5.44 8.67
C LEU A 20 -10.29 -4.56 9.79
N LEU A 21 -10.22 -3.25 9.66
CA LEU A 21 -10.79 -2.30 10.61
C LEU A 21 -12.32 -2.46 10.77
N ARG A 22 -13.03 -2.77 9.69
CA ARG A 22 -14.49 -2.96 9.71
C ARG A 22 -14.93 -4.31 10.24
N SER A 23 -14.02 -5.28 10.32
CA SER A 23 -14.31 -6.60 10.88
C SER A 23 -14.33 -6.63 12.41
N GLY A 24 -13.94 -5.53 13.07
CA GLY A 24 -13.77 -5.49 14.52
C GLY A 24 -12.48 -6.17 14.99
N ALA A 25 -11.48 -6.27 14.12
CA ALA A 25 -10.16 -6.77 14.47
C ALA A 25 -9.54 -5.93 15.60
N ASP A 26 -8.75 -6.58 16.45
CA ASP A 26 -8.02 -5.90 17.51
C ASP A 26 -6.81 -5.14 16.95
N ASP A 27 -6.24 -4.27 17.80
CA ASP A 27 -5.09 -3.44 17.42
C ASP A 27 -3.87 -4.27 17.05
N GLU A 28 -3.69 -5.46 17.62
CA GLU A 28 -2.55 -6.33 17.30
C GLU A 28 -2.66 -6.89 15.88
N ALA A 29 -3.84 -7.34 15.47
CA ALA A 29 -4.09 -7.80 14.10
C ALA A 29 -3.90 -6.67 13.08
N VAL A 30 -4.35 -5.45 13.41
CA VAL A 30 -4.14 -4.26 12.58
C VAL A 30 -2.66 -3.94 12.47
N ALA A 31 -1.93 -3.95 13.58
CA ALA A 31 -0.50 -3.69 13.63
C ALA A 31 0.28 -4.75 12.83
N GLU A 32 -0.06 -6.04 12.98
CA GLU A 32 0.57 -7.12 12.22
C GLU A 32 0.38 -6.95 10.72
N ARG A 33 -0.86 -6.68 10.27
CA ARG A 33 -1.13 -6.47 8.84
C ARG A 33 -0.39 -5.26 8.28
N TRP A 34 -0.36 -4.17 9.03
CA TRP A 34 0.38 -2.97 8.62
C TRP A 34 1.88 -3.24 8.55
N ARG A 35 2.46 -3.89 9.56
CA ARG A 35 3.90 -4.20 9.57
C ARG A 35 4.28 -5.14 8.44
N ALA A 36 3.46 -6.18 8.18
CA ALA A 36 3.68 -7.10 7.06
C ALA A 36 3.76 -6.35 5.71
N ALA A 37 2.87 -5.38 5.49
CA ALA A 37 2.95 -4.51 4.31
C ALA A 37 4.28 -3.74 4.27
N MET A 38 4.67 -3.10 5.39
CA MET A 38 5.90 -2.31 5.47
C MET A 38 7.17 -3.14 5.29
N TRP A 39 7.23 -4.38 5.76
CA TRP A 39 8.35 -5.29 5.52
C TRP A 39 8.51 -5.67 4.04
N GLY A 40 7.42 -5.69 3.27
CA GLY A 40 7.46 -5.89 1.82
C GLY A 40 7.90 -4.65 1.02
N LYS A 41 8.10 -3.50 1.68
CA LYS A 41 8.45 -2.25 1.00
C LYS A 41 9.81 -2.37 0.30
N LYS A 42 9.82 -2.12 -1.00
CA LYS A 42 11.05 -2.04 -1.80
C LYS A 42 11.96 -0.90 -1.32
N ALA A 43 13.28 -1.10 -1.47
CA ALA A 43 14.29 -0.12 -1.08
C ALA A 43 14.19 1.20 -1.86
N GLY A 44 13.75 1.14 -3.13
CA GLY A 44 13.52 2.30 -3.98
C GLY A 44 12.33 2.11 -4.92
N SER A 45 11.86 3.20 -5.51
CA SER A 45 10.79 3.20 -6.50
C SER A 45 11.23 2.76 -7.90
N GLY A 46 12.53 2.87 -8.20
CA GLY A 46 13.08 2.64 -9.54
C GLY A 46 12.91 3.83 -10.49
N LEU A 47 12.59 5.03 -9.99
CA LEU A 47 12.35 6.23 -10.80
C LEU A 47 13.53 6.64 -11.70
N ASP A 48 14.76 6.34 -11.28
CA ASP A 48 15.97 6.67 -12.04
C ASP A 48 16.28 5.65 -13.15
N ASP A 49 15.49 4.58 -13.26
CA ASP A 49 15.60 3.58 -14.32
C ASP A 49 14.83 4.05 -15.57
N PRO A 50 15.46 4.16 -16.75
CA PRO A 50 14.78 4.54 -18.00
C PRO A 50 13.63 3.63 -18.42
N SER A 51 13.58 2.39 -17.91
CA SER A 51 12.50 1.42 -18.14
C SER A 51 11.34 1.59 -17.16
N PHE A 52 11.41 2.55 -16.23
CA PHE A 52 10.36 2.80 -15.24
C PHE A 52 9.03 3.14 -15.91
N LEU A 53 7.98 2.42 -15.50
CA LEU A 53 6.61 2.67 -15.90
C LEU A 53 5.78 3.03 -14.68
N GLN A 54 5.01 4.11 -14.78
CA GLN A 54 4.05 4.47 -13.73
C GLN A 54 2.93 3.44 -13.63
N PRO A 55 2.39 3.20 -12.42
CA PRO A 55 1.25 2.30 -12.25
C PRO A 55 0.02 2.86 -12.96
N THR A 56 -0.75 1.96 -13.59
CA THR A 56 -2.01 2.31 -14.28
C THR A 56 -3.03 2.97 -13.36
N ARG A 57 -2.98 2.65 -12.07
CA ARG A 57 -3.81 3.26 -11.03
C ARG A 57 -2.93 4.09 -10.10
N PRO A 58 -2.78 5.41 -10.34
CA PRO A 58 -1.94 6.28 -9.51
C PRO A 58 -2.61 6.57 -8.15
N MET A 59 -1.85 7.18 -7.24
CA MET A 59 -2.32 7.53 -5.89
C MET A 59 -3.58 8.43 -5.89
N SER A 60 -3.73 9.31 -6.88
CA SER A 60 -4.94 10.14 -7.02
C SER A 60 -6.21 9.33 -7.27
N ALA A 61 -6.10 8.13 -7.86
CA ALA A 61 -7.21 7.26 -8.21
C ALA A 61 -7.68 6.32 -7.07
N ILE A 62 -7.01 6.35 -5.91
CA ILE A 62 -7.39 5.59 -4.70
C ILE A 62 -7.91 6.51 -3.59
N GLY A 63 -8.06 7.80 -3.88
CA GLY A 63 -8.50 8.83 -2.96
C GLY A 63 -7.44 9.14 -1.91
N GLY A 64 -6.98 10.40 -1.90
CA GLY A 64 -6.17 10.94 -0.80
C GLY A 64 -6.84 10.76 0.56
#